data_AF-A0A662Q2B7-F1
#
_entry.id   AF-A0A662Q2B7-F1
#
_cell.length_a   1.000
_cell.length_b   1.000
_cell.length_c   1.000
_cell.angle_alpha   90.00
_cell.angle_beta   90.00
_cell.angle_gamma   90.00
#
_symmetry.space_group_name_H-M   'P 1'
#
loop_
_entity.id
_entity.type
_entity.pdbx_description
1 polymer ?
#
loop_
_entity_poly.entity_id
_entity_poly.type
_entity_poly.pdbx_seq_one_letter_code
_entity_poly.pdbx_strand_id
1 'polypeptide(L)'
;MVENVREDLEMFRKIASRASRICLDVGHVIVSTVRRLGRERVDEELERWLEALRDKVEIVHYSGVRFEGKWVRDHQLTDSSDKYLRRIKNELKEMKPRGLLLEVFEGRGEDEHARPSHLADAVSFLKKA
;
A
#
# COMPACT_ATOMS: atom_id res chain seq x y z
N MET A 1 0.08 8.59 15.95
CA MET A 1 -0.14 7.96 14.63
C MET A 1 0.45 6.57 14.70
N VAL A 2 -0.19 5.60 14.06
CA VAL A 2 0.34 4.22 13.97
C VAL A 2 0.19 3.72 12.54
N GLU A 3 1.10 2.87 12.12
CA GLU A 3 1.14 2.23 10.80
C GLU A 3 1.04 0.71 10.95
N ASN A 4 0.39 0.04 10.00
CA ASN A 4 0.36 -1.41 9.94
C ASN A 4 1.69 -1.94 9.39
N VAL A 5 2.22 -3.02 9.98
CA VAL A 5 3.51 -3.60 9.56
C VAL A 5 3.38 -5.07 9.22
N ARG A 6 2.86 -5.89 10.14
CA ARG A 6 2.73 -7.36 9.97
C ARG A 6 1.44 -7.95 10.52
N GLU A 7 0.60 -7.13 11.11
CA GLU A 7 -0.66 -7.50 11.73
C GLU A 7 -1.69 -7.99 10.70
N ASP A 8 -2.69 -8.74 11.15
CA ASP A 8 -3.98 -8.77 10.42
C ASP A 8 -4.82 -7.55 10.77
N LEU A 9 -5.93 -7.41 10.06
CA LEU A 9 -6.90 -6.35 10.28
C LEU A 9 -7.43 -6.33 11.73
N GLU A 10 -7.69 -7.48 12.34
CA GLU A 10 -8.27 -7.52 13.69
C GLU A 10 -7.29 -7.01 14.75
N MET A 11 -6.04 -7.46 14.67
CA MET A 11 -4.96 -7.01 15.54
C MET A 11 -4.67 -5.53 15.30
N PHE A 12 -4.58 -5.10 14.03
CA PHE A 12 -4.34 -3.70 13.72
C PHE A 12 -5.48 -2.80 14.20
N ARG A 13 -6.75 -3.21 14.07
CA ARG A 13 -7.90 -2.46 14.62
C ARG A 13 -7.81 -2.28 16.13
N LYS A 14 -7.32 -3.28 16.87
CA LYS A 14 -7.10 -3.19 18.32
C LYS A 14 -5.99 -2.19 18.68
N ILE A 15 -4.95 -2.10 17.85
CA ILE A 15 -3.87 -1.12 18.03
C ILE A 15 -4.37 0.29 17.65
N ALA A 16 -4.98 0.41 16.47
CA ALA A 16 -5.49 1.65 15.92
C ALA A 16 -6.62 2.26 16.75
N SER A 17 -7.39 1.48 17.53
CA SER A 17 -8.40 2.02 18.45
C SER A 17 -7.81 2.88 19.57
N ARG A 18 -6.52 2.73 19.86
CA ARG A 18 -5.77 3.51 20.87
C ARG A 18 -4.96 4.65 20.25
N ALA A 19 -4.92 4.75 18.92
CA ALA A 19 -4.20 5.79 18.21
C ALA A 19 -5.17 6.89 17.78
N SER A 20 -4.69 8.14 17.77
CA SER A 20 -5.46 9.27 17.25
C SER A 20 -5.59 9.27 15.73
N ARG A 21 -4.65 8.64 15.02
CA ARG A 21 -4.45 8.74 13.56
C ARG A 21 -3.80 7.46 13.02
N ILE A 22 -4.15 7.08 11.80
CA ILE A 22 -3.63 5.88 11.12
C ILE A 22 -2.87 6.28 9.85
N CYS A 23 -1.71 5.67 9.65
CA CYS A 23 -1.08 5.51 8.35
C CYS A 23 -1.41 4.10 7.84
N LEU A 24 -1.92 3.99 6.61
CA LEU A 24 -2.18 2.69 5.97
C LEU A 24 -1.07 2.42 4.94
N ASP A 25 -0.23 1.44 5.20
CA ASP A 25 0.72 0.91 4.22
C ASP A 25 0.09 -0.26 3.46
N VAL A 26 -0.12 -0.06 2.16
CA VAL A 26 -0.75 -1.04 1.27
C VAL A 26 0.18 -2.22 0.96
N GLY A 27 1.48 -1.97 0.86
CA GLY A 27 2.49 -3.01 0.62
C GLY A 27 2.51 -4.01 1.76
N HIS A 28 2.50 -3.53 3.00
CA HIS A 28 2.44 -4.37 4.20
C HIS A 28 1.17 -5.22 4.26
N VAL A 29 0.01 -4.68 3.86
CA VAL A 29 -1.24 -5.47 3.77
C VAL A 29 -1.08 -6.60 2.75
N ILE A 30 -0.60 -6.29 1.54
CA ILE A 30 -0.41 -7.29 0.48
C ILE A 30 0.57 -8.37 0.94
N VAL A 31 1.73 -7.99 1.48
CA VAL A 31 2.78 -8.92 1.92
C VAL A 31 2.28 -9.81 3.05
N SER A 32 1.61 -9.23 4.06
CA SER A 32 1.02 -9.98 5.18
C SER A 32 -0.03 -10.97 4.68
N THR A 33 -0.92 -10.56 3.78
CA THR A 33 -1.95 -11.43 3.22
C THR A 33 -1.37 -12.60 2.43
N VAL A 34 -0.41 -12.37 1.52
CA VAL A 34 0.20 -13.45 0.75
C VAL A 34 0.85 -14.48 1.68
N ARG A 35 1.56 -14.01 2.71
CA ARG A 35 2.26 -14.88 3.68
C ARG A 35 1.31 -15.73 4.51
N ARG A 36 0.12 -15.23 4.81
CA ARG A 36 -0.82 -15.87 5.75
C ARG A 36 -1.94 -16.63 5.07
N LEU A 37 -2.44 -16.11 3.95
CA LEU A 37 -3.70 -16.51 3.34
C LEU A 37 -3.56 -16.87 1.86
N GLY A 38 -2.41 -16.60 1.25
CA GLY A 38 -2.19 -16.85 -0.18
C GLY A 38 -2.45 -15.63 -1.06
N ARG A 39 -1.89 -15.66 -2.28
CA ARG A 39 -1.94 -14.55 -3.25
C ARG A 39 -3.37 -14.28 -3.74
N GLU A 40 -4.16 -15.32 -3.88
CA GLU A 40 -5.55 -15.29 -4.30
C GLU A 40 -6.45 -14.50 -3.34
N ARG A 41 -6.05 -14.36 -2.07
CA ARG A 41 -6.81 -13.62 -1.05
C ARG A 41 -6.46 -12.14 -0.96
N VAL A 42 -5.44 -11.67 -1.69
CA VAL A 42 -4.96 -10.28 -1.59
C VAL A 42 -6.04 -9.26 -1.93
N ASP A 43 -6.78 -9.48 -3.01
CA ASP A 43 -7.74 -8.48 -3.48
C ASP A 43 -8.94 -8.36 -2.51
N GLU A 44 -9.38 -9.47 -1.91
CA GLU A 44 -10.44 -9.50 -0.88
C GLU A 44 -9.96 -8.87 0.43
N GLU A 45 -8.78 -9.25 0.92
CA GLU A 45 -8.26 -8.70 2.17
C GLU A 45 -7.98 -7.20 2.07
N LEU A 46 -7.40 -6.75 0.96
CA LEU A 46 -7.16 -5.33 0.75
C LEU A 46 -8.47 -4.53 0.81
N GLU A 47 -9.56 -5.06 0.24
CA GLU A 47 -10.89 -4.46 0.33
C GLU A 47 -11.36 -4.32 1.77
N ARG A 48 -11.27 -5.42 2.54
CA ARG A 48 -11.67 -5.44 3.95
C ARG A 48 -10.89 -4.42 4.77
N TRP A 49 -9.60 -4.27 4.51
CA TRP A 49 -8.76 -3.28 5.17
C TRP A 49 -9.18 -1.84 4.83
N LEU A 50 -9.36 -1.55 3.54
CA LEU A 50 -9.77 -0.24 3.06
C LEU A 50 -11.13 0.17 3.62
N GLU A 51 -12.10 -0.74 3.61
CA GLU A 51 -13.44 -0.50 4.16
C GLU A 51 -13.39 -0.27 5.67
N ALA A 52 -12.72 -1.15 6.42
CA ALA A 52 -12.72 -1.10 7.88
C ALA A 52 -11.95 0.10 8.46
N LEU A 53 -11.01 0.68 7.71
CA LEU A 53 -10.15 1.77 8.17
C LEU A 53 -10.48 3.11 7.50
N ARG A 54 -11.38 3.13 6.51
CA ARG A 54 -11.74 4.28 5.66
C ARG A 54 -11.76 5.62 6.39
N ASP A 55 -12.48 5.70 7.51
CA ASP A 55 -12.73 6.97 8.23
C ASP A 55 -11.59 7.42 9.15
N LYS A 56 -10.53 6.62 9.30
CA LYS A 56 -9.44 6.87 10.26
C LYS A 56 -8.07 7.05 9.61
N VAL A 57 -7.95 6.72 8.33
CA VAL A 57 -6.69 6.84 7.58
C VAL A 57 -6.42 8.30 7.27
N GLU A 58 -5.31 8.82 7.81
CA GLU A 58 -4.86 10.19 7.53
C GLU A 58 -3.83 10.21 6.39
N ILE A 59 -3.00 9.18 6.30
CA ILE A 59 -1.94 9.03 5.31
C ILE A 59 -2.02 7.62 4.73
N VAL A 60 -1.83 7.50 3.42
CA VAL A 60 -1.61 6.22 2.75
C VAL A 60 -0.16 6.13 2.32
N HIS A 61 0.53 5.06 2.68
CA HIS A 61 1.77 4.65 2.05
C HIS A 61 1.47 3.67 0.93
N TYR A 62 2.12 3.89 -0.21
CA TYR A 62 2.03 3.01 -1.35
C TYR A 62 3.40 2.73 -1.92
N SER A 63 3.63 1.46 -2.24
CA SER A 63 4.77 1.01 -3.02
C SER A 63 4.34 -0.06 -4.00
N GLY A 64 5.12 -0.26 -5.04
CA GLY A 64 4.94 -1.41 -5.90
C GLY A 64 5.21 -2.69 -5.12
N VAL A 65 4.56 -3.78 -5.55
CA VAL A 65 4.79 -5.12 -5.02
C VAL A 65 5.27 -6.04 -6.15
N ARG A 66 6.29 -6.86 -5.85
CA ARG A 66 6.83 -7.85 -6.78
C ARG A 66 6.52 -9.25 -6.27
N PHE A 67 5.92 -10.07 -7.13
CA PHE A 67 5.63 -11.48 -6.85
C PHE A 67 6.66 -12.37 -7.52
N GLU A 68 7.33 -13.21 -6.74
CA GLU A 68 8.37 -14.14 -7.18
C GLU A 68 7.96 -15.55 -6.76
N GLY A 69 7.08 -16.18 -7.55
CA GLY A 69 6.46 -17.45 -7.20
C GLY A 69 5.60 -17.33 -5.94
N LYS A 70 6.06 -17.95 -4.84
CA LYS A 70 5.40 -17.90 -3.53
C LYS A 70 5.86 -16.71 -2.67
N TRP A 71 6.88 -16.00 -3.10
CA TRP A 71 7.43 -14.86 -2.39
C TRP A 71 6.81 -13.56 -2.88
N VAL A 72 6.70 -12.60 -1.97
CA VAL A 72 6.27 -11.24 -2.27
C VAL A 72 7.13 -10.24 -1.51
N ARG A 73 7.44 -9.14 -2.17
CA ARG A 73 8.20 -8.01 -1.64
C ARG A 73 7.45 -6.72 -1.97
N ASP A 74 7.39 -5.82 -1.01
CA ASP A 74 6.95 -4.44 -1.13
C ASP A 74 8.13 -3.50 -1.35
N HIS A 75 7.88 -2.20 -1.29
CA HIS A 75 8.85 -1.12 -1.49
C HIS A 75 9.54 -1.14 -2.86
N GLN A 76 8.85 -1.69 -3.86
CA GLN A 76 9.32 -1.80 -5.24
C GLN A 76 8.85 -0.60 -6.08
N LEU A 77 9.51 -0.39 -7.22
CA LEU A 77 9.03 0.56 -8.23
C LEU A 77 7.59 0.24 -8.65
N THR A 78 6.84 1.30 -8.96
CA THR A 78 5.47 1.24 -9.44
C THR A 78 5.26 2.27 -10.55
N ASP A 79 4.28 2.02 -11.38
CA ASP A 79 3.89 2.88 -12.49
C ASP A 79 2.37 2.78 -12.70
N SER A 80 1.85 3.53 -13.67
CA SER A 80 0.43 3.55 -13.98
C SER A 80 -0.14 2.20 -14.40
N SER A 81 0.70 1.20 -14.72
CA SER A 81 0.31 -0.18 -15.06
C SER A 81 0.08 -1.07 -13.84
N ASP A 82 0.45 -0.63 -12.65
CA ASP A 82 0.23 -1.37 -11.42
C ASP A 82 -1.27 -1.42 -11.07
N LYS A 83 -1.81 -2.65 -10.94
CA LYS A 83 -3.23 -2.85 -10.63
C LYS A 83 -3.59 -2.32 -9.24
N TYR A 84 -2.67 -2.39 -8.27
CA TYR A 84 -2.92 -1.95 -6.91
C TYR A 84 -2.85 -0.43 -6.83
N LEU A 85 -1.93 0.22 -7.55
CA LEU A 85 -1.85 1.68 -7.60
C LEU A 85 -3.15 2.27 -8.16
N ARG A 86 -3.68 1.65 -9.22
CA ARG A 86 -4.97 2.03 -9.82
C ARG A 86 -6.13 1.88 -8.84
N ARG A 87 -6.18 0.76 -8.11
CA ARG A 87 -7.18 0.54 -7.07
C ARG A 87 -7.09 1.62 -6.00
N ILE A 88 -5.90 1.84 -5.44
CA ILE A 88 -5.68 2.86 -4.40
C ILE A 88 -6.06 4.24 -4.91
N LYS A 89 -5.70 4.63 -6.13
CA LYS A 89 -6.13 5.91 -6.71
C LYS A 89 -7.66 6.10 -6.67
N ASN A 90 -8.44 5.06 -6.93
CA ASN A 90 -9.90 5.14 -6.83
C ASN A 90 -10.37 5.32 -5.38
N GLU A 91 -9.78 4.58 -4.44
CA GLU A 91 -10.11 4.67 -3.01
C GLU A 91 -9.73 6.03 -2.41
N LEU A 92 -8.66 6.66 -2.89
CA LEU A 92 -8.25 7.99 -2.43
C LEU A 92 -9.34 9.05 -2.68
N LYS A 93 -10.19 8.87 -3.70
CA LYS A 93 -11.33 9.78 -3.98
C LYS A 93 -12.40 9.71 -2.90
N GLU A 94 -12.59 8.51 -2.34
CA GLU A 94 -13.59 8.23 -1.32
C GLU A 94 -13.05 8.50 0.09
N MET A 95 -11.85 8.01 0.40
CA MET A 95 -11.21 8.14 1.71
C MET A 95 -10.73 9.57 2.01
N LYS A 96 -10.33 10.32 0.96
CA LYS A 96 -9.79 11.69 1.07
C LYS A 96 -8.72 11.85 2.17
N PRO A 97 -7.68 11.01 2.20
CA PRO A 97 -6.61 11.17 3.18
C PRO A 97 -5.88 12.50 2.96
N ARG A 98 -5.20 12.98 4.00
CA ARG A 98 -4.43 14.23 3.93
C ARG A 98 -3.19 14.11 3.07
N GLY A 99 -2.69 12.89 2.85
CA GLY A 99 -1.54 12.65 2.01
C GLY A 99 -1.45 11.21 1.51
N LEU A 100 -0.71 11.06 0.42
CA LEU A 100 -0.22 9.79 -0.12
C LEU A 100 1.30 9.91 -0.20
N LEU A 101 2.01 8.92 0.33
CA LEU A 101 3.46 8.81 0.24
C LEU A 101 3.83 7.58 -0.60
N LEU A 102 4.70 7.77 -1.59
CA LEU A 102 5.28 6.67 -2.36
C LEU A 102 6.54 6.18 -1.63
N GLU A 103 6.42 5.08 -0.89
CA GLU A 103 7.50 4.53 -0.04
C GLU A 103 8.30 3.47 -0.80
N VAL A 104 9.19 3.92 -1.68
CA VAL A 104 9.94 3.05 -2.59
C VAL A 104 11.43 3.13 -2.31
N PHE A 105 12.06 1.97 -2.13
CA PHE A 105 13.48 1.88 -1.76
C PHE A 105 14.33 1.30 -2.89
N GLU A 106 13.82 0.30 -3.60
CA GLU A 106 14.56 -0.44 -4.63
C GLU A 106 14.37 0.15 -6.03
N GLY A 107 15.47 0.22 -6.79
CA GLY A 107 15.54 0.68 -8.18
C GLY A 107 15.24 -0.41 -9.20
N ARG A 108 15.82 -0.32 -10.40
CA ARG A 108 15.55 -1.28 -11.49
C ARG A 108 16.48 -2.50 -11.44
N GLY A 109 17.68 -2.33 -10.91
CA GLY A 109 18.66 -3.41 -10.70
C GLY A 109 18.76 -3.88 -9.25
N GLU A 110 19.36 -5.05 -9.07
CA GLU A 110 19.89 -5.45 -7.75
C GLU A 110 20.89 -4.36 -7.29
N ASP A 111 20.75 -3.92 -6.04
CA ASP A 111 21.55 -2.86 -5.40
C ASP A 111 21.36 -1.42 -5.95
N GLU A 112 20.38 -1.17 -6.81
CA GLU A 112 20.04 0.20 -7.20
C GLU A 112 19.06 0.83 -6.20
N HIS A 113 19.32 2.07 -5.77
CA HIS A 113 18.35 2.87 -5.03
C HIS A 113 17.31 3.50 -5.94
N ALA A 114 16.06 3.59 -5.46
CA ALA A 114 15.01 4.32 -6.15
C ALA A 114 15.41 5.79 -6.36
N ARG A 115 15.12 6.31 -7.56
CA ARG A 115 15.30 7.73 -7.92
C ARG A 115 13.93 8.35 -8.21
N PRO A 116 13.73 9.65 -7.93
CA PRO A 116 12.45 10.31 -8.23
C PRO A 116 11.99 10.14 -9.69
N SER A 117 12.93 10.10 -10.64
CA SER A 117 12.63 9.88 -12.08
C SER A 117 11.97 8.53 -12.36
N HIS A 118 12.21 7.51 -11.53
CA HIS A 118 11.58 6.19 -11.71
C HIS A 118 10.08 6.21 -11.41
N LEU A 119 9.62 7.16 -10.59
CA LEU A 119 8.22 7.29 -10.18
C LEU A 119 7.45 8.35 -11.00
N ALA A 120 8.07 8.93 -12.02
CA ALA A 120 7.47 10.01 -12.80
C ALA A 120 6.11 9.63 -13.40
N ASP A 121 5.99 8.40 -13.91
CA ASP A 121 4.73 7.88 -14.46
C ASP A 121 3.67 7.68 -13.36
N ALA A 122 4.02 7.04 -12.24
CA ALA A 122 3.11 6.87 -11.10
C ALA A 122 2.59 8.21 -10.57
N VAL A 123 3.48 9.19 -10.39
CA VAL A 123 3.11 10.54 -9.93
C VAL A 123 2.21 11.25 -10.93
N SER A 124 2.53 11.17 -12.22
CA SER A 124 1.69 11.74 -13.30
C SER A 124 0.31 11.10 -13.31
N PHE A 125 0.24 9.78 -13.17
CA PHE A 125 -1.00 9.02 -13.09
C PHE A 125 -1.86 9.43 -11.89
N LEU A 126 -1.27 9.54 -10.70
CA LEU A 126 -1.97 9.93 -9.47
C LEU A 126 -2.51 11.37 -9.52
N LYS A 127 -1.82 12.28 -10.22
CA LYS A 127 -2.24 13.68 -10.37
C LYS A 127 -3.39 13.88 -11.36
N LYS A 128 -3.64 12.95 -12.27
CA LYS A 128 -4.77 13.04 -13.22
C LYS A 128 -6.08 12.71 -12.51
N ALA A 129 -7.11 13.55 -12.69
CA ALA A 129 -8.45 13.36 -12.12
C ALA A 129 -9.12 12.07 -12.61
#